data_AF-A0A537DEW4-F1
#
_entry.id   AF-A0A537DEW4-F1
#
_cell.length_a   1.000
_cell.length_b   1.000
_cell.length_c   1.000
_cell.angle_alpha   90.00
_cell.angle_beta   90.00
_cell.angle_gamma   90.00
#
_symmetry.space_group_name_H-M   'P 1'
#
loop_
_entity.id
_entity.type
_entity.pdbx_description
1 polymer ?
#
loop_
_entity_poly.entity_id
_entity_poly.type
_entity_poly.pdbx_seq_one_letter_code
_entity_poly.pdbx_strand_id
1 'polypeptide(L)'
;MVFGIFIDVPLIVGGFLLMFRFRKKLALDILRVKLPALALYLILSVPLIIFEEQINCMLAWCGAVTIPPTLPFILVEMLVLGGIVLWRHAKNVLRVTLFFSIFGVLWEIFLGGLVGAPLIIIAVLAPYVGVSYAFISMLPLTVLTERETASRDGKASLSPLPLPSL
;
A
#
# COMPACT_ATOMS: atom_id res chain seq x y z
N MET A 1 6.80 0.26 -29.00
CA MET A 1 6.29 -0.69 -27.99
C MET A 1 7.33 -1.78 -27.81
N VAL A 2 8.19 -1.66 -26.80
CA VAL A 2 8.95 -2.82 -26.30
C VAL A 2 8.72 -2.81 -24.82
N PHE A 3 7.67 -3.52 -24.45
CA PHE A 3 7.33 -3.82 -23.09
C PHE A 3 8.44 -4.69 -22.46
N GLY A 4 8.90 -4.30 -21.28
CA GLY A 4 9.57 -5.16 -20.33
C GLY A 4 8.62 -6.15 -19.63
N ILE A 5 7.41 -6.41 -20.20
CA ILE A 5 6.36 -7.31 -19.68
C ILE A 5 6.91 -8.60 -19.07
N PHE A 6 7.98 -9.16 -19.65
CA PHE A 6 8.54 -10.43 -19.19
C PHE A 6 9.36 -10.34 -17.90
N ILE A 7 9.91 -9.18 -17.54
CA ILE A 7 10.72 -8.97 -16.32
C ILE A 7 9.93 -8.17 -15.27
N ASP A 8 9.13 -7.20 -15.73
CA ASP A 8 8.39 -6.28 -14.88
C ASP A 8 7.28 -6.99 -14.10
N VAL A 9 6.54 -7.88 -14.79
CA VAL A 9 5.45 -8.65 -14.18
C VAL A 9 5.96 -9.59 -13.09
N PRO A 10 7.00 -10.42 -13.29
CA PRO A 10 7.59 -11.22 -12.21
C PRO A 10 8.13 -10.39 -11.04
N LEU A 11 8.66 -9.18 -11.29
CA LEU A 11 9.21 -8.35 -10.22
C LEU A 11 8.12 -7.86 -9.27
N ILE A 12 7.02 -7.31 -9.81
CA ILE A 12 5.89 -6.83 -9.02
C ILE A 12 5.13 -7.99 -8.40
N VAL A 13 4.77 -9.01 -9.19
CA VAL A 13 3.99 -10.15 -8.70
C VAL A 13 4.80 -10.98 -7.71
N GLY A 14 6.06 -11.29 -8.02
CA GLY A 14 6.95 -12.02 -7.13
C GLY A 14 7.28 -11.23 -5.86
N GLY A 15 7.57 -9.93 -6.00
CA GLY A 15 7.77 -9.02 -4.87
C GLY A 15 6.54 -8.95 -3.97
N PHE A 16 5.34 -8.87 -4.56
CA PHE A 16 4.08 -8.90 -3.82
C PHE A 16 3.88 -10.23 -3.09
N LEU A 17 4.14 -11.38 -3.73
CA LEU A 17 4.01 -12.69 -3.08
C LEU A 17 4.97 -12.85 -1.90
N LEU A 18 6.22 -12.43 -2.05
CA LEU A 18 7.20 -12.43 -0.96
C LEU A 18 6.75 -11.51 0.18
N MET A 19 6.37 -10.28 -0.15
CA MET A 19 5.87 -9.32 0.83
C MET A 19 4.61 -9.85 1.53
N PHE A 20 3.66 -10.42 0.79
CA PHE A 20 2.49 -11.07 1.35
C PHE A 20 2.89 -12.15 2.35
N ARG A 21 3.84 -13.02 2.00
CA ARG A 21 4.29 -14.12 2.85
C ARG A 21 4.99 -13.66 4.12
N PHE A 22 5.77 -12.57 4.06
CA PHE A 22 6.63 -12.10 5.14
C PHE A 22 6.16 -10.81 5.84
N ARG A 23 5.04 -10.21 5.42
CA ARG A 23 4.54 -8.91 5.91
C ARG A 23 4.48 -8.77 7.43
N LYS A 24 4.02 -9.81 8.13
CA LYS A 24 3.90 -9.77 9.61
C LYS A 24 5.26 -9.69 10.29
N LYS A 25 6.21 -10.49 9.82
CA LYS A 25 7.59 -10.49 10.36
C LYS A 25 8.25 -9.14 10.09
N LEU A 26 8.17 -8.66 8.85
CA LEU A 26 8.70 -7.35 8.47
C LEU A 26 8.07 -6.21 9.27
N ALA A 27 6.74 -6.24 9.46
CA ALA A 27 6.05 -5.21 10.22
C ALA A 27 6.55 -5.14 11.67
N LEU A 28 6.70 -6.29 12.36
CA LEU A 28 7.23 -6.33 13.72
C LEU A 28 8.67 -5.78 13.81
N ASP A 29 9.52 -6.06 12.82
CA ASP A 29 10.88 -5.52 12.77
C ASP A 29 10.88 -4.00 12.56
N ILE A 30 10.01 -3.49 11.68
CA ILE A 30 9.87 -2.05 11.39
C ILE A 30 9.26 -1.28 12.57
N LEU A 31 8.37 -1.90 13.35
CA LEU A 31 7.74 -1.27 14.52
C LEU A 31 8.72 -0.90 15.63
N ARG A 32 9.97 -1.38 15.59
CA ARG A 32 11.04 -0.96 16.49
C ARG A 32 11.44 0.50 16.30
N VAL A 33 11.11 1.09 15.14
CA VAL A 33 11.38 2.49 14.83
C VAL A 33 10.40 3.39 15.59
N LYS A 34 10.92 4.29 16.43
CA LYS A 34 10.17 5.22 17.29
C LYS A 34 9.59 6.44 16.54
N LEU A 35 8.92 6.22 15.42
CA LEU A 35 8.16 7.27 14.70
C LEU A 35 6.66 7.18 15.00
N PRO A 36 5.78 8.14 14.70
CA PRO A 36 4.34 7.91 14.80
C PRO A 36 3.83 6.93 13.73
N ALA A 37 2.71 6.24 13.99
CA ALA A 37 2.20 5.17 13.13
C ALA A 37 1.94 5.62 11.68
N LEU A 38 1.27 6.77 11.52
CA LEU A 38 0.97 7.35 10.21
C LEU A 38 2.24 7.80 9.45
N ALA A 39 3.23 8.35 10.15
CA ALA A 39 4.49 8.73 9.52
C ALA A 39 5.26 7.50 9.03
N LEU A 40 5.31 6.44 9.84
CA LEU A 40 5.97 5.18 9.45
C LEU A 40 5.27 4.54 8.24
N TYR A 41 3.94 4.58 8.23
CA TYR A 41 3.12 4.16 7.09
C TYR A 41 3.48 4.91 5.79
N LEU A 42 3.52 6.24 5.82
CA LEU A 42 3.84 7.05 4.63
C LEU A 42 5.31 6.90 4.19
N ILE A 43 6.24 6.85 5.14
CA ILE A 43 7.67 6.66 4.84
C ILE A 43 7.90 5.30 4.18
N LEU A 44 7.17 4.26 4.58
CA LEU A 44 7.25 2.94 3.95
C LEU A 44 6.59 2.91 2.57
N SER A 45 5.53 3.68 2.35
CA SER A 45 4.85 3.69 1.05
C SER A 45 5.70 4.38 -0.02
N VAL A 46 6.44 5.44 0.30
CA VAL A 46 7.28 6.18 -0.66
C VAL A 46 8.23 5.28 -1.46
N PRO A 47 9.13 4.48 -0.86
CA PRO A 47 10.05 3.64 -1.62
C PRO A 47 9.34 2.53 -2.40
N LEU A 48 8.19 2.03 -1.91
CA LEU A 48 7.39 1.05 -2.63
C LEU A 48 6.73 1.65 -3.87
N ILE A 49 6.19 2.87 -3.76
CA ILE A 49 5.62 3.62 -4.88
C ILE A 49 6.70 3.92 -5.92
N ILE A 50 7.86 4.43 -5.49
CA ILE A 50 8.97 4.69 -6.42
C ILE A 50 9.37 3.39 -7.13
N PHE A 51 9.53 2.29 -6.40
CA PHE A 51 9.92 1.02 -6.99
C PHE A 51 8.89 0.52 -8.02
N GLU A 52 7.61 0.56 -7.65
CA GLU A 52 6.51 0.14 -8.52
C GLU A 52 6.43 1.00 -9.80
N GLU A 53 6.53 2.32 -9.65
CA GLU A 53 6.52 3.27 -10.76
C GLU A 53 7.75 3.13 -11.66
N GLN A 54 8.93 2.86 -11.12
CA GLN A 54 10.13 2.64 -11.94
C GLN A 54 10.02 1.37 -12.79
N ILE A 55 9.27 0.37 -12.33
CA ILE A 55 8.99 -0.85 -13.08
C ILE A 55 7.88 -0.62 -14.13
N ASN A 56 6.84 0.12 -13.76
CA ASN A 56 5.68 0.38 -14.62
C ASN A 56 5.81 1.61 -15.53
N CYS A 57 6.95 2.29 -15.45
CA CYS A 57 7.20 3.55 -16.11
C CYS A 57 6.99 3.45 -17.64
N MET A 58 6.29 4.44 -18.21
CA MET A 58 6.25 4.64 -19.65
C MET A 58 7.63 5.04 -20.19
N LEU A 59 7.95 4.61 -21.42
CA LEU A 59 9.23 4.87 -22.12
C LEU A 59 9.69 6.34 -22.10
N ALA A 60 8.77 7.30 -22.04
CA ALA A 60 9.12 8.72 -22.03
C ALA A 60 9.72 9.23 -20.70
N TRP A 61 9.70 8.42 -19.64
CA TRP A 61 10.03 8.85 -18.27
C TRP A 61 11.05 7.90 -17.61
N CYS A 62 11.22 6.70 -18.15
CA CYS A 62 12.05 5.66 -17.56
C CYS A 62 13.54 6.05 -17.64
N GLY A 63 14.19 6.18 -16.49
CA GLY A 63 15.59 6.62 -16.38
C GLY A 63 15.82 8.13 -16.54
N ALA A 64 14.79 8.92 -16.83
CA ALA A 64 14.90 10.37 -16.99
C ALA A 64 14.54 11.14 -15.70
N VAL A 65 13.68 10.57 -14.84
CA VAL A 65 13.20 11.23 -13.62
C VAL A 65 13.32 10.30 -12.42
N THR A 66 13.99 10.77 -11.36
CA THR A 66 14.20 10.02 -10.10
C THR A 66 12.92 9.96 -9.25
N ILE A 67 12.06 10.96 -9.36
CA ILE A 67 10.80 11.07 -8.63
C ILE A 67 9.65 10.97 -9.63
N PRO A 68 8.84 9.90 -9.60
CA PRO A 68 7.75 9.75 -10.54
C PRO A 68 6.67 10.82 -10.32
N PRO A 69 6.04 11.34 -11.39
CA PRO A 69 5.01 12.38 -11.31
C PRO A 69 3.75 11.95 -10.55
N THR A 70 3.48 10.64 -10.52
CA THR A 70 2.34 9.99 -9.88
C THR A 70 2.55 9.83 -8.37
N LEU A 71 3.79 9.90 -7.89
CA LEU A 71 4.14 9.80 -6.48
C LEU A 71 3.31 10.73 -5.58
N PRO A 72 3.21 12.05 -5.82
CA PRO A 72 2.39 12.92 -4.97
C PRO A 72 0.91 12.51 -4.95
N PHE A 73 0.35 12.06 -6.07
CA PHE A 73 -1.04 11.63 -6.15
C PHE A 73 -1.28 10.35 -5.35
N ILE A 74 -0.46 9.33 -5.57
CA ILE A 74 -0.56 8.06 -4.84
C ILE A 74 -0.28 8.26 -3.34
N LEU A 75 0.63 9.17 -2.98
CA LEU A 75 0.89 9.49 -1.58
C LEU A 75 -0.32 10.15 -0.90
N VAL A 76 -1.07 11.00 -1.61
CA VAL A 76 -2.34 11.57 -1.12
C VAL A 76 -3.37 10.47 -0.94
N GLU A 77 -3.50 9.54 -1.89
CA GLU A 77 -4.39 8.38 -1.76
C GLU A 77 -4.04 7.53 -0.54
N MET A 78 -2.75 7.25 -0.33
CA MET A 78 -2.25 6.53 0.83
C MET A 78 -2.56 7.30 2.13
N LEU A 79 -2.36 8.61 2.17
CA LEU A 79 -2.71 9.43 3.34
C LEU A 79 -4.20 9.31 3.68
N VAL A 80 -5.08 9.43 2.68
CA VAL A 80 -6.53 9.29 2.86
C VAL A 80 -6.88 7.88 3.34
N LEU A 81 -6.30 6.84 2.73
CA LEU A 81 -6.51 5.44 3.11
C LEU A 81 -6.08 5.19 4.56
N GLY A 82 -4.89 5.64 4.94
CA GLY A 82 -4.37 5.53 6.31
C GLY A 82 -5.26 6.25 7.31
N GLY A 83 -5.76 7.45 6.97
CA GLY A 83 -6.74 8.18 7.77
C GLY A 83 -8.05 7.41 7.96
N ILE A 84 -8.60 6.83 6.89
CA ILE A 84 -9.83 6.01 6.95
C ILE A 84 -9.61 4.77 7.81
N VAL A 85 -8.46 4.08 7.67
CA VAL A 85 -8.12 2.88 8.44
C VAL A 85 -8.06 3.18 9.92
N LEU A 86 -7.39 4.28 10.30
CA LEU A 86 -7.30 4.73 11.68
C LEU A 86 -8.66 5.17 12.23
N TRP A 87 -9.47 5.85 11.43
CA TRP A 87 -10.80 6.31 11.84
C TRP A 87 -11.81 5.17 12.01
N ARG A 88 -11.79 4.19 11.10
CA ARG A 88 -12.68 3.03 11.10
C ARG A 88 -12.13 1.85 11.91
N HIS A 89 -10.92 1.97 12.45
CA HIS A 89 -10.26 0.91 13.22
C HIS A 89 -10.21 -0.42 12.47
N ALA A 90 -9.85 -0.36 11.19
CA ALA A 90 -9.92 -1.53 10.32
C ALA A 90 -8.87 -2.57 10.74
N LYS A 91 -9.34 -3.74 11.22
CA LYS A 91 -8.48 -4.84 11.66
C LYS A 91 -8.01 -5.75 10.52
N ASN A 92 -8.71 -5.73 9.38
CA ASN A 92 -8.45 -6.65 8.28
C ASN A 92 -7.68 -5.96 7.15
N VAL A 93 -6.35 -6.01 7.23
CA VAL A 93 -5.43 -5.44 6.22
C VAL A 93 -5.71 -5.98 4.82
N LEU A 94 -6.02 -7.27 4.68
CA LEU A 94 -6.30 -7.87 3.36
C LEU A 94 -7.53 -7.25 2.70
N ARG A 95 -8.59 -7.03 3.49
CA ARG A 95 -9.82 -6.41 2.99
C ARG A 95 -9.58 -4.95 2.58
N VAL A 96 -8.83 -4.20 3.38
CA VAL A 96 -8.49 -2.80 3.06
C VAL A 96 -7.63 -2.74 1.79
N THR A 97 -6.61 -3.58 1.70
CA THR A 97 -5.73 -3.69 0.53
C THR A 97 -6.55 -4.04 -0.72
N LEU A 98 -7.47 -5.00 -0.63
CA LEU A 98 -8.34 -5.38 -1.75
C LEU A 98 -9.21 -4.21 -2.23
N PHE A 99 -9.84 -3.47 -1.31
CA PHE A 99 -10.63 -2.29 -1.68
C PHE A 99 -9.78 -1.20 -2.32
N PHE A 100 -8.56 -0.99 -1.79
CA PHE A 100 -7.63 -0.05 -2.38
C PHE A 100 -7.17 -0.47 -3.78
N SER A 101 -6.89 -1.76 -4.00
CA SER A 101 -6.59 -2.30 -5.33
C SER A 101 -7.74 -2.12 -6.32
N ILE A 102 -8.99 -2.37 -5.90
CA ILE A 102 -10.16 -2.16 -6.76
C ILE A 102 -10.30 -0.68 -7.09
N PHE A 103 -10.15 0.20 -6.10
CA PHE A 103 -10.19 1.65 -6.30
C PHE A 103 -9.09 2.10 -7.27
N GLY A 104 -7.85 1.63 -7.10
CA GLY A 104 -6.73 1.95 -7.98
C GLY A 104 -6.96 1.49 -9.42
N VAL A 105 -7.52 0.30 -9.63
CA VAL A 105 -7.91 -0.16 -10.98
C VAL A 105 -8.96 0.75 -11.60
N LEU A 106 -9.99 1.16 -10.84
CA LEU A 106 -10.99 2.10 -11.34
C LEU A 106 -10.37 3.46 -11.66
N TRP A 107 -9.48 3.97 -10.81
CA TRP A 107 -8.73 5.19 -11.05
C TRP A 107 -7.96 5.12 -12.38
N GLU A 108 -7.23 4.04 -12.63
CA GLU A 108 -6.48 3.83 -13.86
C GLU A 108 -7.38 3.81 -15.11
N ILE A 109 -8.58 3.23 -15.01
CA ILE A 109 -9.56 3.15 -16.11
C ILE A 109 -10.18 4.52 -16.42
N PHE A 110 -10.46 5.35 -15.41
CA PHE A 110 -11.19 6.60 -15.59
C PHE A 110 -10.30 7.84 -15.73
N LEU A 111 -9.14 7.85 -15.09
CA LEU A 111 -8.27 9.02 -14.95
C LEU A 111 -6.78 8.74 -15.21
N GLY A 112 -6.35 7.48 -15.22
CA GLY A 112 -4.95 7.08 -15.36
C GLY A 112 -4.55 6.55 -16.73
N GLY A 113 -3.61 5.61 -16.74
CA GLY A 113 -2.95 5.08 -17.94
C GLY A 113 -3.79 4.12 -18.78
N LEU A 114 -4.96 3.68 -18.30
CA LEU A 114 -5.90 2.82 -19.04
C LEU A 114 -7.05 3.60 -19.69
N VAL A 115 -7.08 4.94 -19.56
CA VAL A 115 -8.11 5.78 -20.17
C VAL A 115 -8.10 5.61 -21.69
N GLY A 116 -9.26 5.23 -22.25
CA GLY A 116 -9.44 5.02 -23.68
C GLY A 116 -8.87 3.69 -24.20
N ALA A 117 -8.35 2.83 -23.34
CA ALA A 117 -7.87 1.50 -23.74
C ALA A 117 -9.04 0.58 -24.16
N PRO A 118 -8.83 -0.31 -25.15
CA PRO A 118 -9.80 -1.34 -25.50
C PRO A 118 -10.12 -2.26 -24.31
N LEU A 119 -11.36 -2.74 -24.22
CA LEU A 119 -11.81 -3.63 -23.12
C LEU A 119 -10.91 -4.86 -22.92
N ILE A 120 -10.39 -5.44 -24.00
CA ILE A 120 -9.48 -6.60 -23.94
C ILE A 120 -8.17 -6.22 -23.23
N ILE A 121 -7.62 -5.03 -23.50
CA ILE A 121 -6.41 -4.53 -22.84
C ILE A 121 -6.68 -4.27 -21.36
N ILE A 122 -7.82 -3.64 -21.04
CA ILE A 122 -8.24 -3.42 -19.64
C ILE A 122 -8.38 -4.76 -18.90
N ALA A 123 -9.02 -5.75 -19.50
CA ALA A 123 -9.22 -7.06 -18.86
C ALA A 123 -7.89 -7.78 -18.56
N VAL A 124 -6.88 -7.61 -19.42
CA VAL A 124 -5.55 -8.20 -19.23
C VAL A 124 -4.72 -7.43 -18.21
N LEU A 125 -4.77 -6.09 -18.21
CA LEU A 125 -3.93 -5.25 -17.35
C LEU A 125 -4.53 -4.96 -15.97
N ALA A 126 -5.86 -4.98 -15.82
CA ALA A 126 -6.53 -4.70 -14.55
C ALA A 126 -6.06 -5.61 -13.39
N PRO A 127 -5.86 -6.93 -13.57
CA PRO A 127 -5.29 -7.77 -12.51
C PRO A 127 -3.88 -7.32 -12.10
N TYR A 128 -3.05 -6.94 -13.08
CA TYR A 128 -1.69 -6.48 -12.83
C TYR A 128 -1.67 -5.16 -12.06
N VAL A 129 -2.46 -4.18 -12.50
CA VAL A 129 -2.68 -2.91 -11.79
C VAL A 129 -3.16 -3.17 -10.35
N GLY A 130 -4.12 -4.07 -10.17
CA GLY A 130 -4.61 -4.43 -8.83
C GLY A 130 -3.50 -4.98 -7.93
N VAL A 131 -2.59 -5.80 -8.46
CA VAL A 131 -1.42 -6.30 -7.72
C VAL A 131 -0.43 -5.19 -7.41
N SER A 132 -0.19 -4.24 -8.31
CA SER A 132 0.64 -3.06 -8.06
C SER A 132 0.13 -2.24 -6.86
N TYR A 133 -1.16 -1.91 -6.84
CA TYR A 133 -1.77 -1.21 -5.70
C TYR A 133 -1.71 -2.03 -4.40
N ALA A 134 -1.83 -3.36 -4.50
CA ALA A 134 -1.66 -4.24 -3.36
C ALA A 134 -0.21 -4.26 -2.86
N PHE A 135 0.76 -4.22 -3.77
CA PHE A 135 2.18 -4.16 -3.48
C PHE A 135 2.52 -2.91 -2.68
N ILE A 136 2.14 -1.73 -3.16
CA ILE A 136 2.49 -0.47 -2.47
C ILE A 136 1.81 -0.27 -1.12
N SER A 137 0.67 -0.95 -0.87
CA SER A 137 -0.17 -0.70 0.32
C SER A 137 -0.10 -1.78 1.39
N MET A 138 0.13 -3.04 1.04
CA MET A 138 0.01 -4.18 1.97
C MET A 138 0.94 -4.06 3.18
N LEU A 139 2.23 -3.81 2.98
CA LEU A 139 3.20 -3.71 4.08
C LEU A 139 2.97 -2.45 4.93
N PRO A 140 2.84 -1.24 4.35
CA PRO A 140 2.49 -0.04 5.13
C PRO A 140 1.24 -0.25 5.98
N LEU A 141 0.15 -0.78 5.40
CA LEU A 141 -1.09 -1.03 6.12
C LEU A 141 -0.91 -2.05 7.24
N THR A 142 -0.11 -3.10 7.02
CA THR A 142 0.21 -4.07 8.07
C THR A 142 0.91 -3.38 9.24
N VAL A 143 1.90 -2.54 8.98
CA VAL A 143 2.60 -1.76 10.02
C VAL A 143 1.65 -0.83 10.77
N LEU A 144 0.76 -0.14 10.04
CA LEU A 144 -0.22 0.78 10.62
C LEU A 144 -1.17 0.05 11.59
N THR A 145 -1.76 -1.07 11.15
CA THR A 145 -2.75 -1.83 11.93
C THR A 145 -2.12 -2.55 13.13
N GLU A 146 -0.95 -3.16 12.97
CA GLU A 146 -0.24 -3.85 14.06
C GLU A 146 0.15 -2.86 15.16
N ARG A 147 0.56 -1.64 14.79
CA ARG A 147 0.88 -0.60 15.76
C ARG A 147 -0.32 -0.09 16.53
N GLU A 148 -1.42 0.15 15.83
CA GLU A 148 -2.66 0.60 16.47
C GLU A 148 -3.16 -0.44 17.47
N THR A 149 -3.07 -1.72 17.10
CA THR A 149 -3.42 -2.84 17.98
C THR A 149 -2.51 -2.87 19.22
N ALA A 150 -1.20 -2.81 19.04
CA ALA A 150 -0.24 -2.78 20.15
C ALA A 150 -0.43 -1.56 21.08
N SER A 151 -0.73 -0.38 20.53
CA SER A 151 -1.00 0.82 21.32
C SER A 151 -2.32 0.72 22.10
N ARG A 152 -3.29 -0.04 21.61
CA ARG A 152 -4.57 -0.28 22.29
C ARG A 152 -4.42 -1.27 23.43
N ASP A 153 -3.74 -2.38 23.20
CA ASP A 153 -3.50 -3.38 24.24
C ASP A 153 -2.68 -2.78 25.39
N GLY A 154 -1.69 -1.93 25.07
CA GLY A 154 -0.95 -1.16 26.07
C GLY A 154 -1.80 -0.16 26.87
N LYS A 155 -2.82 0.46 26.25
CA LYS A 155 -3.77 1.36 26.94
C LYS A 155 -4.83 0.59 27.76
N ALA A 156 -5.30 -0.55 27.26
CA ALA A 156 -6.25 -1.41 27.95
C ALA A 156 -5.66 -2.02 29.23
N SER A 157 -4.35 -2.24 29.27
CA SER A 157 -3.65 -2.71 30.47
C SER A 157 -3.40 -1.62 31.53
N LEU A 158 -3.72 -0.35 31.25
CA LEU A 158 -3.53 0.81 32.12
C LEU A 158 -4.83 1.45 32.62
N SER A 159 -6.00 0.91 32.29
CA SER A 159 -7.25 1.31 32.96
C SER A 159 -7.23 0.83 34.42
N PRO A 160 -7.31 1.73 35.41
CA PRO A 160 -7.38 1.31 36.81
C PRO A 160 -8.68 0.53 37.01
N LEU A 161 -8.57 -0.64 37.65
CA LEU A 161 -9.72 -1.37 38.18
C LEU A 161 -10.60 -0.37 38.98
N PRO A 162 -11.94 -0.44 38.87
CA PRO A 162 -12.80 0.29 39.79
C PRO A 162 -12.47 -0.21 41.19
N LEU A 163 -12.04 0.70 42.08
CA LEU A 163 -11.87 0.39 43.49
C LEU A 163 -13.23 -0.10 44.03
N PRO A 164 -13.27 -1.25 44.75
CA PRO A 164 -14.49 -1.67 45.41
C PRO A 164 -14.89 -0.59 46.43
N SER A 165 -16.11 -0.10 46.29
CA SER A 165 -16.74 0.79 47.25
C SER A 165 -16.87 0.07 48.59
N LEU A 166 -16.13 0.58 49.60
CA LEU A 166 -16.32 0.28 51.02
C LEU A 166 -17.53 1.03 51.56
#